data_AF-A0A0E2B7F5-F1
#
_entry.id   AF-A0A0E2B7F5-F1
#
_cell.length_a   1.000
_cell.length_b   1.000
_cell.length_c   1.000
_cell.angle_alpha   90.00
_cell.angle_beta   90.00
_cell.angle_gamma   90.00
#
_symmetry.space_group_name_H-M   'P 1'
#
loop_
_entity.id
_entity.type
_entity.pdbx_description
1 polymer ?
#
loop_
_entity_poly.entity_id
_entity_poly.type
_entity_poly.pdbx_seq_one_letter_code
_entity_poly.pdbx_strand_id
1 'polypeptide(L)'
;MKIRRILPGAAGLILVCGISVSGDPGRDKLGALLGRMSEISSLRASVTINNEISGTLSFKKPNYLHVKFSDGRVVSSNGRFLWFYSPARAIVGKQDLRGTSGGVFGLLSGYEEVAQVGGSIRLKSTTKTYEEIVVTMNSDNTPKSLRMKKRGSNEYTSISFSGVQTNVGLSASLFNFSAPSSAQIVENPLNEKE
;
A
#
# COMPACT_ATOMS: atom_id res chain seq x y z
N MET A 1 -39.87 4.30 -73.98
CA MET A 1 -38.62 3.89 -73.30
C MET A 1 -37.90 5.15 -72.81
N LYS A 2 -38.08 5.51 -71.53
CA LYS A 2 -37.34 6.60 -70.85
C LYS A 2 -37.44 6.36 -69.35
N ILE A 3 -36.38 5.79 -68.76
CA ILE A 3 -36.20 5.69 -67.31
C ILE A 3 -34.76 6.09 -67.04
N ARG A 4 -34.56 7.22 -66.36
CA ARG A 4 -33.32 7.53 -65.64
C ARG A 4 -33.71 8.09 -64.26
N ARG A 5 -33.49 7.27 -63.24
CA ARG A 5 -33.38 7.65 -61.83
C ARG A 5 -32.01 8.28 -61.62
N ILE A 6 -31.90 9.47 -61.02
CA ILE A 6 -30.80 9.86 -60.11
C ILE A 6 -31.27 10.99 -59.18
N LEU A 7 -31.42 10.69 -57.89
CA LEU A 7 -31.13 11.52 -56.71
C LEU A 7 -31.09 10.54 -55.51
N PRO A 8 -30.29 10.75 -54.44
CA PRO A 8 -29.85 12.05 -53.93
C PRO A 8 -28.36 12.19 -53.59
N GLY A 9 -27.84 13.41 -53.75
CA GLY A 9 -26.61 13.85 -53.10
C GLY A 9 -26.97 14.61 -51.82
N ALA A 10 -26.64 14.04 -50.68
CA ALA A 10 -26.50 14.75 -49.41
C ALA A 10 -25.46 14.00 -48.59
N ALA A 11 -24.21 14.45 -48.69
CA ALA A 11 -23.10 13.96 -47.90
C ALA A 11 -23.36 14.32 -46.43
N GLY A 12 -23.78 13.33 -45.64
CA GLY A 12 -23.85 13.46 -44.19
C GLY A 12 -22.44 13.50 -43.61
N LEU A 13 -22.06 14.66 -43.06
CA LEU A 13 -20.90 14.77 -42.16
C LEU A 13 -21.12 13.83 -40.97
N ILE A 14 -20.33 12.76 -40.90
CA ILE A 14 -20.19 11.98 -39.66
C ILE A 14 -19.26 12.79 -38.77
N LEU A 15 -19.84 13.50 -37.80
CA LEU A 15 -19.12 14.11 -36.70
C LEU A 15 -18.60 12.97 -35.80
N VAL A 16 -17.37 12.54 -36.04
CA VAL A 16 -16.66 11.66 -35.10
C VAL A 16 -16.30 12.53 -33.90
N CYS A 17 -17.16 12.55 -32.88
CA CYS A 17 -16.76 12.97 -31.54
C CYS A 17 -15.63 12.04 -31.11
N GLY A 18 -14.39 12.52 -31.22
CA GLY A 18 -13.24 11.90 -30.60
C GLY A 18 -13.53 11.81 -29.10
N ILE A 19 -13.95 10.64 -28.65
CA ILE A 19 -13.90 10.25 -27.24
C ILE A 19 -12.43 10.35 -26.87
N SER A 20 -12.06 11.49 -26.31
CA SER A 20 -10.82 11.64 -25.58
C SER A 20 -10.90 10.59 -24.48
N VAL A 21 -10.03 9.58 -24.55
CA VAL A 21 -9.76 8.70 -23.41
C VAL A 21 -9.15 9.60 -22.35
N SER A 22 -10.01 10.28 -21.59
CA SER A 22 -9.62 10.97 -20.38
C SER A 22 -9.12 9.87 -19.43
N GLY A 23 -7.81 9.84 -19.20
CA GLY A 23 -7.22 8.93 -18.21
C GLY A 23 -7.98 9.04 -16.89
N ASP A 24 -8.17 7.92 -16.21
CA ASP A 24 -8.77 7.90 -14.88
C ASP A 24 -7.78 8.56 -13.92
N PRO A 25 -8.05 9.79 -13.41
CA PRO A 25 -7.08 10.54 -12.62
C PRO A 25 -6.69 9.81 -11.32
N GLY A 26 -7.62 9.01 -10.78
CA GLY A 26 -7.34 8.17 -9.61
C GLY A 26 -6.33 7.09 -9.93
N ARG A 27 -6.51 6.38 -11.05
CA ARG A 27 -5.59 5.33 -11.50
C ARG A 27 -4.23 5.89 -11.88
N ASP A 28 -4.18 7.04 -12.54
CA ASP A 28 -2.92 7.72 -12.89
C ASP A 28 -2.15 8.11 -11.63
N LYS A 29 -2.84 8.66 -10.62
CA LYS A 29 -2.22 9.04 -9.35
C LYS A 29 -1.76 7.81 -8.54
N LEU A 30 -2.52 6.72 -8.56
CA LEU A 30 -2.09 5.45 -7.99
C LEU A 30 -0.84 4.91 -8.71
N GLY A 31 -0.82 5.00 -10.05
CA GLY A 31 0.34 4.64 -10.86
C GLY A 31 1.58 5.44 -10.48
N ALA A 32 1.45 6.76 -10.29
CA ALA A 32 2.54 7.62 -9.83
C ALA A 32 3.07 7.25 -8.44
N LEU A 33 2.17 6.94 -7.49
CA LEU A 33 2.55 6.44 -6.16
C LEU A 33 3.32 5.12 -6.26
N LEU A 34 2.79 4.15 -6.99
CA LEU A 34 3.39 2.83 -7.15
C LEU A 34 4.75 2.93 -7.87
N GLY A 35 4.84 3.77 -8.91
CA GLY A 35 6.09 4.11 -9.59
C GLY A 35 7.11 4.67 -8.61
N ARG A 36 6.74 5.68 -7.81
CA ARG A 36 7.62 6.25 -6.79
C ARG A 36 8.09 5.21 -5.76
N MET A 37 7.19 4.36 -5.28
CA MET A 37 7.54 3.27 -4.35
C MET A 37 8.48 2.23 -4.99
N SER A 38 8.41 2.05 -6.31
CA SER A 38 9.29 1.15 -7.08
C SER A 38 10.73 1.65 -7.18
N GLU A 39 10.96 2.96 -7.07
CA GLU A 39 12.30 3.57 -7.07
C GLU A 39 13.00 3.50 -5.71
N ILE A 40 12.23 3.43 -4.62
CA ILE A 40 12.76 3.47 -3.26
C ILE A 40 13.44 2.13 -2.92
N SER A 41 14.76 2.07 -2.97
CA SER A 41 15.53 0.86 -2.62
C SER A 41 15.58 0.61 -1.11
N SER A 42 15.53 1.69 -0.34
CA SER A 42 15.53 1.70 1.12
C SER A 42 14.85 2.96 1.63
N LEU A 43 14.29 2.90 2.83
CA LEU A 43 13.60 4.01 3.45
C LEU A 43 13.80 3.97 4.96
N ARG A 44 13.98 5.15 5.57
CA ARG A 44 13.87 5.37 7.00
C ARG A 44 12.86 6.47 7.25
N ALA A 45 11.96 6.28 8.21
CA ALA A 45 10.97 7.29 8.58
C ALA A 45 10.56 7.11 10.04
N SER A 46 10.04 8.18 10.65
CA SER A 46 9.20 8.05 11.83
C SER A 46 7.81 7.62 11.39
N VAL A 47 7.22 6.69 12.15
CA VAL A 47 5.85 6.22 11.94
C VAL A 47 5.00 6.52 13.15
N THR A 48 3.74 6.85 12.97
CA THR A 48 2.76 7.02 14.05
C THR A 48 1.46 6.31 13.68
N ILE A 49 0.95 5.48 14.59
CA ILE A 49 -0.31 4.75 14.44
C ILE A 49 -1.36 5.40 15.33
N ASN A 50 -2.50 5.76 14.74
CA ASN A 50 -3.66 6.37 15.40
C ASN A 50 -3.34 7.61 16.25
N ASN A 51 -2.23 8.30 15.99
CA ASN A 51 -1.70 9.38 16.82
C ASN A 51 -1.38 8.98 18.28
N GLU A 52 -1.27 7.67 18.57
CA GLU A 52 -1.06 7.15 19.92
C GLU A 52 0.32 6.53 20.06
N ILE A 53 0.70 5.65 19.13
CA ILE A 53 1.95 4.91 19.19
C ILE A 53 2.87 5.39 18.07
N SER A 54 4.06 5.83 18.45
CA SER A 54 5.10 6.23 17.50
C SER A 54 6.18 5.15 17.36
N GLY A 55 7.00 5.24 16.33
CA GLY A 55 8.10 4.32 16.11
C GLY A 55 9.04 4.76 15.01
N THR A 56 10.08 3.96 14.79
CA THR A 56 10.98 4.11 13.65
C THR A 56 10.74 2.99 12.65
N LEU A 57 10.45 3.35 11.42
CA LEU A 57 10.35 2.47 10.27
C LEU A 57 11.68 2.47 9.51
N SER A 58 12.18 1.27 9.22
CA SER A 58 13.26 1.03 8.28
C SER A 58 12.81 -0.03 7.28
N PHE A 59 12.98 0.25 6.00
CA PHE A 59 12.60 -0.63 4.90
C PHE A 59 13.78 -0.77 3.94
N LYS A 60 13.96 -1.97 3.39
CA LYS A 60 14.94 -2.23 2.32
C LYS A 60 14.38 -3.28 1.36
N LYS A 61 14.56 -3.06 0.05
CA LYS A 61 14.19 -4.05 -0.95
C LYS A 61 15.17 -5.24 -0.95
N PRO A 62 14.70 -6.45 -1.30
CA PRO A 62 13.29 -6.86 -1.36
C PRO A 62 12.80 -7.35 0.01
N ASN A 63 11.63 -6.88 0.46
CA ASN A 63 10.91 -7.42 1.62
C ASN A 63 11.59 -7.31 3.01
N TYR A 64 12.63 -6.50 3.17
CA TYR A 64 13.20 -6.21 4.49
C TYR A 64 12.44 -5.07 5.15
N LEU A 65 11.96 -5.30 6.37
CA LEU A 65 11.19 -4.35 7.15
C LEU A 65 11.66 -4.40 8.59
N HIS A 66 11.76 -3.26 9.24
CA HIS A 66 11.96 -3.19 10.68
C HIS A 66 11.20 -1.97 11.21
N VAL A 67 10.21 -2.22 12.04
CA VAL A 67 9.47 -1.19 12.75
C VAL A 67 9.67 -1.43 14.24
N LYS A 68 10.27 -0.46 14.92
CA LYS A 68 10.39 -0.46 16.38
C LYS A 68 9.52 0.65 16.94
N PHE A 69 8.50 0.25 17.71
CA PHE A 69 7.59 1.18 18.35
C PHE A 69 8.13 1.67 19.70
N SER A 70 7.64 2.83 20.14
CA SER A 70 8.03 3.48 21.39
C SER A 70 7.71 2.66 22.63
N ASP A 71 6.70 1.79 22.55
CA ASP A 71 6.30 0.86 23.61
C ASP A 71 7.08 -0.48 23.59
N GLY A 72 8.10 -0.57 22.75
CA GLY A 72 8.97 -1.74 22.63
C GLY A 72 8.45 -2.84 21.71
N ARG A 73 7.25 -2.71 21.14
CA ARG A 73 6.80 -3.65 20.09
C ARG A 73 7.72 -3.57 18.87
N VAL A 74 7.92 -4.72 18.23
CA VAL A 74 8.75 -4.81 17.03
C VAL A 74 8.02 -5.59 15.95
N VAL A 75 8.04 -5.06 14.73
CA VAL A 75 7.67 -5.79 13.51
C VAL A 75 8.89 -5.85 12.62
N SER A 76 9.42 -7.04 12.36
CA SER A 76 10.66 -7.19 11.59
C SER A 76 10.52 -8.27 10.54
N SER A 77 11.02 -8.02 9.35
CA SER A 77 11.17 -9.03 8.31
C SER A 77 12.54 -8.97 7.67
N ASN A 78 13.09 -10.15 7.40
CA ASN A 78 14.33 -10.34 6.64
C ASN A 78 14.07 -10.89 5.23
N GLY A 79 12.84 -10.77 4.74
CA GLY A 79 12.41 -11.31 3.44
C GLY A 79 12.06 -12.80 3.44
N ARG A 80 12.44 -13.57 4.46
CA ARG A 80 12.02 -14.96 4.65
C ARG A 80 10.98 -15.09 5.74
N PHE A 81 11.27 -14.52 6.90
CA PHE A 81 10.38 -14.53 8.06
C PHE A 81 9.87 -13.13 8.34
N LEU A 82 8.65 -13.06 8.85
CA LEU A 82 8.06 -11.88 9.45
C LEU A 82 7.83 -12.15 10.93
N TRP A 83 8.32 -11.25 11.76
CA TRP A 83 8.31 -11.34 13.21
C TRP A 83 7.45 -10.23 13.78
N PHE A 84 6.60 -10.59 14.74
CA PHE A 84 5.80 -9.65 15.52
C PHE A 84 6.09 -9.89 17.00
N TYR A 85 6.72 -8.94 17.66
CA TYR A 85 7.02 -9.03 19.07
C TYR A 85 6.14 -8.08 19.88
N SER A 86 5.50 -8.63 20.91
CA SER A 86 4.77 -7.89 21.93
C SER A 86 5.46 -8.05 23.29
N PRO A 87 6.13 -7.01 23.82
CA PRO A 87 6.81 -7.09 25.10
C PRO A 87 5.83 -7.26 26.27
N ALA A 88 4.69 -6.58 26.23
CA ALA A 88 3.68 -6.63 27.29
C ALA A 88 3.13 -8.04 27.55
N ARG A 89 3.15 -8.91 26.53
CA ARG A 89 2.69 -10.30 26.62
C ARG A 89 3.84 -11.30 26.61
N ALA A 90 5.08 -10.84 26.40
CA ALA A 90 6.22 -11.69 26.09
C ALA A 90 5.91 -12.72 24.99
N ILE A 91 5.22 -12.31 23.91
CA ILE A 91 4.88 -13.18 22.78
C ILE A 91 5.59 -12.72 21.51
N VAL A 92 6.11 -13.67 20.76
CA VAL A 92 6.70 -13.49 19.44
C VAL A 92 5.91 -14.33 18.43
N GLY A 93 5.22 -13.68 17.51
CA GLY A 93 4.72 -14.33 16.31
C GLY A 93 5.83 -14.43 15.26
N LYS A 94 6.03 -15.59 14.66
CA LYS A 94 6.97 -15.81 13.56
C LYS A 94 6.23 -16.42 12.38
N GLN A 95 6.16 -15.69 11.28
CA GLN A 95 5.46 -16.10 10.06
C GLN A 95 6.49 -16.38 8.96
N ASP A 96 6.42 -17.56 8.34
CA ASP A 96 7.12 -17.81 7.08
C ASP A 96 6.38 -17.10 5.94
N LEU A 97 7.09 -16.23 5.22
CA LEU A 97 6.54 -15.49 4.09
C LEU A 97 6.47 -16.33 2.83
N ARG A 98 7.17 -17.47 2.74
CA ARG A 98 7.24 -18.35 1.56
C ARG A 98 7.61 -17.60 0.26
N GLY A 99 8.32 -16.49 0.38
CA GLY A 99 8.64 -15.60 -0.75
C GLY A 99 7.47 -14.72 -1.22
N THR A 100 6.29 -14.85 -0.62
CA THR A 100 5.07 -14.12 -0.97
C THR A 100 4.85 -12.97 -0.01
N SER A 101 5.32 -11.79 -0.40
CA SER A 101 4.93 -10.53 0.23
C SER A 101 4.48 -9.62 -0.89
N GLY A 102 3.15 -9.41 -0.99
CA GLY A 102 2.61 -8.42 -1.91
C GLY A 102 3.10 -7.00 -1.57
N GLY A 103 3.56 -6.78 -0.33
CA GLY A 103 4.02 -5.49 0.13
C GLY A 103 2.97 -4.39 -0.07
N VAL A 104 3.45 -3.17 -0.28
CA VAL A 104 2.59 -2.02 -0.61
C VAL A 104 1.83 -2.21 -1.92
N PHE A 105 2.42 -2.89 -2.91
CA PHE A 105 1.76 -3.15 -4.20
C PHE A 105 0.54 -4.04 -4.01
N GLY A 106 0.70 -5.16 -3.30
CA GLY A 106 -0.37 -6.07 -2.95
C GLY A 106 -1.47 -5.37 -2.15
N LEU A 107 -1.09 -4.58 -1.15
CA LEU A 107 -2.03 -3.84 -0.30
C LEU A 107 -2.90 -2.85 -1.08
N LEU A 108 -2.34 -2.17 -2.08
CA LEU A 108 -3.03 -1.14 -2.86
C LEU A 108 -3.63 -1.68 -4.18
N SER A 109 -3.49 -2.97 -4.46
CA SER A 109 -3.92 -3.60 -5.72
C SER A 109 -5.30 -4.25 -5.66
N GLY A 110 -5.95 -4.30 -6.82
CA GLY A 110 -7.22 -5.02 -7.01
C GLY A 110 -8.42 -4.36 -6.32
N TYR A 111 -8.38 -3.04 -6.11
CA TYR A 111 -9.55 -2.24 -5.74
C TYR A 111 -10.32 -1.83 -6.99
N GLU A 112 -11.64 -1.94 -6.92
CA GLU A 112 -12.58 -1.68 -8.00
C GLU A 112 -12.71 -0.18 -8.26
N GLU A 113 -12.87 0.61 -7.19
CA GLU A 113 -12.95 2.07 -7.27
C GLU A 113 -11.63 2.69 -6.82
N VAL A 114 -11.09 3.57 -7.66
CA VAL A 114 -9.89 4.36 -7.37
C VAL A 114 -10.20 5.81 -7.70
N ALA A 115 -10.35 6.65 -6.68
CA ALA A 115 -10.70 8.05 -6.84
C ALA A 115 -9.56 8.94 -6.32
N GLN A 116 -9.20 9.97 -7.08
CA GLN A 116 -8.36 11.05 -6.56
C GLN A 116 -9.23 12.04 -5.77
N VAL A 117 -8.80 12.37 -4.55
CA VAL A 117 -9.45 13.36 -3.70
C VAL A 117 -8.38 14.33 -3.19
N GLY A 118 -8.19 15.45 -3.89
CA GLY A 118 -7.11 16.40 -3.61
C GLY A 118 -5.73 15.75 -3.72
N GLY A 119 -4.94 15.85 -2.64
CA GLY A 119 -3.60 15.23 -2.52
C GLY A 119 -3.61 13.74 -2.15
N SER A 120 -4.79 13.12 -2.14
CA SER A 120 -4.98 11.73 -1.71
C SER A 120 -5.58 10.88 -2.82
N ILE A 121 -5.37 9.57 -2.71
CA ILE A 121 -6.14 8.55 -3.45
C ILE A 121 -6.99 7.77 -2.45
N ARG A 122 -8.21 7.47 -2.86
CA ARG A 122 -9.14 6.60 -2.14
C ARG A 122 -9.37 5.35 -2.98
N LEU A 123 -9.11 4.19 -2.38
CA LEU A 123 -9.33 2.87 -2.93
C LEU A 123 -10.50 2.24 -2.20
N LYS A 124 -11.49 1.71 -2.91
CA LYS A 124 -12.63 1.01 -2.29
C LYS A 124 -12.89 -0.35 -2.91
N SER A 125 -13.28 -1.29 -2.05
CA SER A 125 -13.67 -2.64 -2.42
C SER A 125 -14.61 -3.22 -1.38
N THR A 126 -15.65 -3.93 -1.79
CA THR A 126 -16.53 -4.65 -0.85
C THR A 126 -16.01 -6.05 -0.50
N THR A 127 -15.03 -6.55 -1.25
CA THR A 127 -14.56 -7.94 -1.16
C THR A 127 -13.23 -8.07 -0.41
N LYS A 128 -12.43 -7.00 -0.36
CA LYS A 128 -11.12 -6.97 0.31
C LYS A 128 -11.25 -6.93 1.83
N THR A 129 -10.16 -7.29 2.52
CA THR A 129 -10.05 -7.18 3.99
C THR A 129 -10.19 -5.74 4.47
N TYR A 130 -9.59 -4.79 3.73
CA TYR A 130 -9.80 -3.37 3.92
C TYR A 130 -10.77 -2.89 2.85
N GLU A 131 -11.94 -2.43 3.29
CA GLU A 131 -12.98 -1.99 2.36
C GLU A 131 -12.71 -0.59 1.80
N GLU A 132 -11.95 0.21 2.54
CA GLU A 132 -11.46 1.51 2.10
C GLU A 132 -10.00 1.70 2.52
N ILE A 133 -9.17 2.14 1.59
CA ILE A 133 -7.82 2.65 1.86
C ILE A 133 -7.70 4.06 1.31
N VAL A 134 -7.33 5.01 2.16
CA VAL A 134 -6.99 6.37 1.74
C VAL A 134 -5.49 6.57 1.92
N VAL A 135 -4.78 6.83 0.81
CA VAL A 135 -3.35 7.18 0.83
C VAL A 135 -3.24 8.68 0.58
N THR A 136 -2.63 9.41 1.50
CA THR A 136 -2.25 10.81 1.28
C THR A 136 -0.78 10.85 0.90
N MET A 137 -0.44 11.63 -0.11
CA MET A 137 0.93 11.76 -0.61
C MET A 137 1.49 13.16 -0.38
N ASN A 138 2.80 13.26 -0.37
CA ASN A 138 3.51 14.53 -0.54
C ASN A 138 3.49 14.95 -2.03
N SER A 139 3.95 16.16 -2.32
CA SER A 139 4.04 16.70 -3.68
C SER A 139 4.94 15.87 -4.60
N ASP A 140 5.91 15.14 -4.06
CA ASP A 140 6.82 14.24 -4.77
C ASP A 140 6.29 12.79 -4.92
N ASN A 141 5.00 12.59 -4.65
CA ASN A 141 4.31 11.29 -4.66
C ASN A 141 4.80 10.27 -3.61
N THR A 142 5.63 10.67 -2.63
CA THR A 142 5.94 9.81 -1.49
C THR A 142 4.74 9.69 -0.55
N PRO A 143 4.52 8.52 0.09
CA PRO A 143 3.42 8.35 1.03
C PRO A 143 3.64 9.19 2.28
N LYS A 144 2.61 9.98 2.64
CA LYS A 144 2.56 10.79 3.85
C LYS A 144 1.73 10.11 4.94
N SER A 145 0.58 9.55 4.57
CA SER A 145 -0.24 8.79 5.50
C SER A 145 -1.10 7.75 4.77
N LEU A 146 -1.53 6.75 5.53
CA LEU A 146 -2.41 5.67 5.12
C LEU A 146 -3.54 5.57 6.15
N ARG A 147 -4.77 5.60 5.69
CA ARG A 147 -5.95 5.29 6.52
C ARG A 147 -6.63 4.06 5.94
N MET A 148 -6.86 3.06 6.76
CA MET A 148 -7.45 1.78 6.34
C MET A 148 -8.67 1.48 7.19
N LYS A 149 -9.79 1.20 6.53
CA LYS A 149 -11.02 0.73 7.16
C LYS A 149 -11.16 -0.76 6.91
N LYS A 150 -11.08 -1.58 7.98
CA LYS A 150 -11.30 -3.03 7.87
C LYS A 150 -12.78 -3.27 7.57
N ARG A 151 -13.07 -4.24 6.69
CA ARG A 151 -14.44 -4.66 6.41
C ARG A 151 -15.17 -5.04 7.69
N GLY A 152 -16.39 -4.50 7.87
CA GLY A 152 -17.20 -4.71 9.06
C GLY A 152 -16.79 -3.88 10.28
N SER A 153 -15.76 -3.04 10.18
CA SER A 153 -15.42 -2.03 11.19
C SER A 153 -15.84 -0.65 10.69
N ASN A 154 -16.28 0.22 11.60
CA ASN A 154 -16.52 1.63 11.29
C ASN A 154 -15.29 2.52 11.55
N GLU A 155 -14.23 1.94 12.10
CA GLU A 155 -13.03 2.67 12.51
C GLU A 155 -11.93 2.59 11.45
N TYR A 156 -11.17 3.68 11.35
CA TYR A 156 -9.96 3.73 10.54
C TYR A 156 -8.75 3.48 11.41
N THR A 157 -7.89 2.55 10.98
CA THR A 157 -6.49 2.56 11.40
C THR A 157 -5.75 3.61 10.58
N SER A 158 -5.14 4.59 11.24
CA SER A 158 -4.34 5.63 10.60
C SER A 158 -2.86 5.39 10.85
N ILE A 159 -2.05 5.45 9.81
CA ILE A 159 -0.59 5.37 9.85
C ILE A 159 -0.05 6.64 9.18
N SER A 160 0.75 7.41 9.90
CA SER A 160 1.38 8.63 9.39
C SER A 160 2.90 8.45 9.36
N PHE A 161 3.53 8.99 8.32
CA PHE A 161 4.97 8.98 8.13
C PHE A 161 5.53 10.40 8.21
N SER A 162 6.66 10.57 8.88
CA SER A 162 7.39 11.84 8.92
C SER A 162 8.90 11.60 8.86
N GLY A 163 9.65 12.64 8.48
CA GLY A 163 11.12 12.53 8.34
C GLY A 163 11.54 11.44 7.36
N VAL A 164 10.80 11.28 6.25
CA VAL A 164 11.06 10.22 5.26
C VAL A 164 12.38 10.48 4.55
N GLN A 165 13.32 9.55 4.70
CA GLN A 165 14.59 9.51 4.01
C GLN A 165 14.62 8.27 3.12
N THR A 166 14.86 8.45 1.82
CA THR A 166 14.89 7.35 0.84
C THR A 166 16.32 7.07 0.38
N ASN A 167 16.58 5.84 -0.07
CA ASN A 167 17.87 5.40 -0.62
C ASN A 167 19.04 5.61 0.35
N VAL A 168 18.79 5.37 1.64
CA VAL A 168 19.77 5.48 2.72
C VAL A 168 20.52 4.16 2.95
N GLY A 169 21.78 4.24 3.37
CA GLY A 169 22.57 3.06 3.74
C GLY A 169 22.00 2.37 4.99
N LEU A 170 21.40 1.18 4.82
CA LEU A 170 20.90 0.35 5.92
C LEU A 170 21.68 -0.96 6.01
N SER A 171 22.24 -1.22 7.20
CA SER A 171 22.91 -2.48 7.53
C SER A 171 21.92 -3.65 7.50
N ALA A 172 22.34 -4.80 6.98
CA ALA A 172 21.50 -6.01 6.93
C ALA A 172 21.13 -6.52 8.34
N SER A 173 22.02 -6.32 9.32
CA SER A 173 21.80 -6.73 10.72
C SER A 173 20.56 -6.10 11.36
N LEU A 174 20.16 -4.90 10.91
CA LEU A 174 18.96 -4.20 11.40
C LEU A 174 17.68 -5.02 11.24
N PHE A 175 17.63 -5.88 10.24
CA PHE A 175 16.44 -6.66 9.89
C PHE A 175 16.41 -8.06 10.51
N ASN A 176 17.51 -8.46 11.15
CA ASN A 176 17.63 -9.73 11.84
C ASN A 176 17.15 -9.57 13.28
N PHE A 177 15.85 -9.80 13.48
CA PHE A 177 15.27 -9.82 14.81
C PHE A 177 15.60 -11.14 15.53
N SER A 178 16.00 -11.03 16.80
CA SER A 178 16.16 -12.16 17.70
C SER A 178 15.16 -12.03 18.85
N ALA A 179 14.32 -13.04 19.02
CA ALA A 179 13.37 -13.11 20.11
C ALA A 179 14.11 -13.13 21.46
N PRO A 180 13.65 -12.36 22.47
CA PRO A 180 14.12 -12.53 23.84
C PRO A 180 13.90 -13.98 24.31
N SER A 181 14.83 -14.52 25.08
CA SER A 181 14.76 -15.91 25.58
C SER A 181 13.54 -16.18 26.47
N SER A 182 12.97 -15.14 27.07
CA SER A 182 11.78 -15.22 27.91
C SER A 182 10.46 -15.19 27.12
N ALA A 183 10.50 -14.99 25.80
CA ALA A 183 9.29 -14.84 25.00
C ALA A 183 8.77 -16.18 24.47
N GLN A 184 7.46 -16.38 24.53
CA GLN A 184 6.78 -17.50 23.88
C GLN A 184 6.72 -17.27 22.37
N ILE A 185 7.21 -18.23 21.58
CA ILE A 185 7.16 -18.18 20.11
C ILE A 185 5.90 -18.90 19.61
N VAL A 186 5.13 -18.21 18.78
CA VAL A 186 3.98 -18.74 18.03
C VAL A 186 4.37 -18.78 16.55
N GLU A 187 4.41 -19.99 15.99
CA GLU A 187 4.82 -20.23 14.60
C GLU A 187 3.62 -20.14 13.65
N ASN A 188 3.79 -19.41 12.55
CA ASN A 188 2.83 -19.17 11.48
C ASN A 188 1.43 -18.73 11.94
N PRO A 189 1.32 -17.68 12.79
CA PRO A 189 0.05 -17.25 13.35
C PRO A 189 -0.95 -16.73 12.30
N LEU A 190 -0.52 -16.45 11.06
CA LEU A 190 -1.40 -15.98 9.99
C LEU A 190 -1.92 -17.12 9.09
N ASN A 191 -1.51 -18.37 9.33
CA ASN A 191 -1.97 -19.54 8.56
C ASN A 191 -3.24 -20.17 9.14
N GLU A 192 -3.69 -19.76 10.31
CA GLU A 192 -4.93 -20.25 10.91
C GLU A 192 -6.11 -19.76 10.05
N LYS A 193 -6.78 -20.72 9.41
CA LYS A 193 -7.98 -20.46 8.61
C LYS A 193 -9.10 -20.00 9.57
N GLU A 194 -9.72 -18.86 9.28
CA GLU A 194 -11.13 -18.63 9.63
C GLU A 194 -12.01 -19.68 8.91
#